data_AF-A0A928Y1K1-F1
#
_entry.id   AF-A0A928Y1K1-F1
#
_cell.length_a   1.000
_cell.length_b   1.000
_cell.length_c   1.000
_cell.angle_alpha   90.00
_cell.angle_beta   90.00
_cell.angle_gamma   90.00
#
_symmetry.space_group_name_H-M   'P 1'
#
loop_
_entity.id
_entity.type
_entity.pdbx_description
1 polymer ?
#
loop_
_entity_poly.entity_id
_entity_poly.type
_entity_poly.pdbx_seq_one_letter_code
_entity_poly.pdbx_strand_id
1 'polypeptide(L)'
;MHHAAFAYAVLHARAHRAFDSAGEGNTADLAETHMRECLAAAGNAIRLVSHAAVAELERDGHECRCVCPSCGLGICLCARHGEETVVRRLEETAGSTAIAGIEVRMPRRGSPASAAGLREGDRIMAAEGRDIASNADLQTTVRSAAPDAPIRLQVARPPDNVFEVIISRS
;
A
#
# COMPACT_ATOMS: atom_id res chain seq x y z
N MET A 1 -6.48 -6.84 12.69
CA MET A 1 -5.81 -6.12 11.58
C MET A 1 -5.67 -6.96 10.31
N HIS A 2 -5.13 -8.19 10.38
CA HIS A 2 -4.99 -9.08 9.22
C HIS A 2 -6.31 -9.30 8.45
N HIS A 3 -7.44 -9.52 9.15
CA HIS A 3 -8.75 -9.67 8.49
C HIS A 3 -9.20 -8.44 7.70
N ALA A 4 -8.96 -7.24 8.23
CA ALA A 4 -9.29 -6.00 7.52
C ALA A 4 -8.43 -5.85 6.27
N ALA A 5 -7.12 -6.09 6.36
CA ALA A 5 -6.22 -6.04 5.21
C ALA A 5 -6.65 -7.02 4.10
N PHE A 6 -6.98 -8.26 4.43
CA PHE A 6 -7.49 -9.23 3.44
C PHE A 6 -8.85 -8.81 2.84
N ALA A 7 -9.77 -8.31 3.66
CA ALA A 7 -11.07 -7.84 3.20
C ALA A 7 -10.93 -6.65 2.23
N TYR A 8 -10.07 -5.68 2.56
CA TYR A 8 -9.81 -4.53 1.69
C TYR A 8 -9.08 -4.91 0.42
N ALA A 9 -8.18 -5.89 0.45
CA ALA A 9 -7.54 -6.40 -0.77
C ALA A 9 -8.58 -6.97 -1.76
N VAL A 10 -9.59 -7.70 -1.28
CA VAL A 10 -10.69 -8.21 -2.10
C VAL A 10 -11.63 -7.07 -2.53
N LEU A 11 -11.94 -6.15 -1.63
CA LEU A 11 -12.84 -5.02 -1.90
C LEU A 11 -12.28 -4.12 -2.99
N HIS A 12 -11.02 -3.69 -2.90
CA HIS A 12 -10.35 -2.88 -3.92
C HIS A 12 -10.36 -3.57 -5.28
N ALA A 13 -10.08 -4.88 -5.34
CA ALA A 13 -10.09 -5.62 -6.60
C ALA A 13 -11.48 -5.68 -7.26
N ARG A 14 -12.56 -5.69 -6.46
CA ARG A 14 -13.94 -5.62 -6.97
C ARG A 14 -14.30 -4.19 -7.36
N ALA A 15 -13.96 -3.22 -6.52
CA ALA A 15 -14.23 -1.81 -6.72
C ALA A 15 -13.64 -1.29 -8.05
N HIS A 16 -12.37 -1.59 -8.34
CA HIS A 16 -11.73 -1.22 -9.61
C HIS A 16 -12.34 -1.91 -10.85
N ARG A 17 -13.15 -2.97 -10.68
CA ARG A 17 -13.85 -3.64 -11.78
C ARG A 17 -15.28 -3.17 -11.96
N ALA A 18 -15.84 -2.41 -11.02
CA ALA A 18 -17.20 -1.92 -11.11
C ALA A 18 -17.36 -0.89 -12.23
N PHE A 19 -16.30 -0.12 -12.54
CA PHE A 19 -16.30 0.94 -13.57
C PHE A 19 -17.53 1.85 -13.48
N ASP A 20 -17.94 2.16 -12.26
CA ASP A 20 -19.18 2.87 -11.94
C ASP A 20 -19.11 4.36 -12.27
N SER A 21 -17.90 4.96 -12.30
CA SER A 21 -17.67 6.24 -12.97
C SER A 21 -16.19 6.48 -13.31
N ALA A 22 -15.93 7.43 -14.21
CA ALA A 22 -14.58 7.89 -14.56
C ALA A 22 -14.13 9.14 -13.78
N GLY A 23 -14.98 9.64 -12.86
CA GLY A 23 -14.70 10.80 -12.02
C GLY A 23 -14.30 10.41 -10.59
N GLU A 24 -14.03 11.43 -9.78
CA GLU A 24 -13.81 11.28 -8.33
C GLU A 24 -15.07 10.75 -7.64
N GLY A 25 -14.89 9.94 -6.59
CA GLY A 25 -15.96 9.35 -5.80
C GLY A 25 -16.53 8.05 -6.38
N ASN A 26 -15.81 7.38 -7.28
CA ASN A 26 -16.18 6.04 -7.73
C ASN A 26 -15.98 5.00 -6.61
N THR A 27 -16.47 3.78 -6.82
CA THR A 27 -16.41 2.72 -5.80
C THR A 27 -14.96 2.42 -5.35
N ALA A 28 -13.96 2.61 -6.20
CA ALA A 28 -12.56 2.42 -5.83
C ALA A 28 -12.07 3.55 -4.89
N ASP A 29 -12.43 4.80 -5.18
CA ASP A 29 -12.10 5.94 -4.32
C ASP A 29 -12.75 5.80 -2.93
N LEU A 30 -13.99 5.30 -2.88
CA LEU A 30 -14.70 5.02 -1.63
C LEU A 30 -14.05 3.87 -0.85
N ALA A 31 -13.67 2.79 -1.52
CA ALA A 31 -12.97 1.67 -0.88
C ALA A 31 -11.63 2.14 -0.27
N GLU A 32 -10.90 2.99 -0.99
CA GLU A 32 -9.65 3.56 -0.52
C GLU A 32 -9.86 4.47 0.70
N THR A 33 -10.85 5.36 0.62
CA THR A 33 -11.19 6.28 1.71
C THR A 33 -11.57 5.51 2.98
N HIS A 34 -12.45 4.52 2.85
CA HIS A 34 -12.89 3.71 3.98
C HIS A 34 -11.74 2.88 4.60
N MET A 35 -10.81 2.38 3.77
CA MET A 35 -9.60 1.72 4.27
C MET A 35 -8.74 2.67 5.11
N ARG A 36 -8.52 3.91 4.64
CA ARG A 36 -7.75 4.93 5.37
C ARG A 36 -8.41 5.29 6.70
N GLU A 37 -9.73 5.47 6.70
CA GLU A 37 -10.50 5.71 7.93
C GLU A 37 -10.38 4.56 8.93
N CYS A 38 -10.44 3.31 8.44
CA CYS A 38 -10.22 2.13 9.30
C CYS A 38 -8.82 2.09 9.92
N LEU A 39 -7.77 2.45 9.16
CA LEU A 39 -6.41 2.54 9.68
C LEU A 39 -6.27 3.65 10.73
N ALA A 40 -6.88 4.81 10.49
CA ALA A 40 -6.91 5.92 11.44
C ALA A 40 -7.63 5.52 12.75
N ALA A 41 -8.77 4.82 12.65
CA ALA A 41 -9.48 4.29 13.81
C ALA A 41 -8.64 3.28 14.60
N ALA A 42 -7.89 2.41 13.92
CA ALA A 42 -6.97 1.49 14.58
C ALA A 42 -5.84 2.23 15.32
N GLY A 43 -5.28 3.29 14.72
CA GLY A 43 -4.30 4.16 15.39
C GLY A 43 -4.85 4.80 16.66
N ASN A 44 -6.09 5.27 16.63
CA ASN A 44 -6.76 5.82 17.82
C ASN A 44 -6.99 4.77 18.91
N ALA A 45 -7.41 3.56 18.54
CA ALA A 45 -7.58 2.46 19.50
C ALA A 45 -6.26 2.09 20.18
N ILE A 46 -5.15 2.04 19.44
CA ILE A 46 -3.81 1.74 19.99
C ILE A 46 -3.40 2.78 21.05
N ARG A 47 -3.62 4.07 20.78
CA ARG A 47 -3.35 5.14 21.75
C ARG A 47 -4.19 4.95 23.01
N LEU A 48 -5.50 4.76 22.86
CA LEU A 48 -6.42 4.57 23.99
C LEU A 48 -6.03 3.36 24.85
N VAL A 49 -5.70 2.22 24.23
CA VAL A 49 -5.27 1.02 24.95
C VAL A 49 -3.96 1.26 25.71
N SER A 50 -3.01 1.97 25.10
CA SER A 50 -1.72 2.28 25.75
C SER A 50 -1.92 3.18 26.97
N HIS A 51 -2.76 4.22 26.86
CA HIS A 51 -3.15 5.06 28.00
C HIS A 51 -3.84 4.25 29.12
N ALA A 52 -4.77 3.37 28.75
CA ALA A 52 -5.48 2.53 29.72
C ALA A 52 -4.52 1.59 30.46
N ALA A 53 -3.60 0.95 29.74
CA ALA A 53 -2.60 0.07 30.32
C ALA A 53 -1.68 0.78 31.31
N VAL A 54 -1.23 2.00 31.00
CA VAL A 54 -0.43 2.81 31.95
C VAL A 54 -1.23 3.12 33.22
N ALA A 55 -2.49 3.53 33.07
CA ALA A 55 -3.35 3.83 34.21
C ALA A 55 -3.63 2.60 35.08
N GLU A 56 -3.77 1.41 34.49
CA GLU A 56 -3.92 0.15 35.23
C GLU A 56 -2.65 -0.22 35.99
N LEU A 57 -1.49 -0.12 35.36
CA LEU A 57 -0.19 -0.37 36.01
C LEU A 57 0.03 0.56 37.22
N GLU A 58 -0.31 1.85 37.10
CA GLU A 58 -0.22 2.79 38.21
C GLU A 58 -1.15 2.40 39.37
N ARG A 59 -2.38 1.97 39.08
CA ARG A 59 -3.33 1.49 40.11
C ARG A 59 -2.84 0.24 40.84
N ASP A 60 -2.12 -0.63 40.14
CA ASP A 60 -1.53 -1.84 40.70
C ASP A 60 -0.21 -1.57 41.46
N GLY A 61 0.18 -0.30 41.62
CA GLY A 61 1.39 0.11 42.34
C GLY A 61 2.67 -0.05 41.51
N HIS A 62 2.56 -0.30 40.21
CA HIS A 62 3.70 -0.34 39.29
C HIS A 62 4.04 1.08 38.81
N GLU A 63 4.74 1.82 39.67
CA GLU A 63 5.17 3.18 39.36
C GLU A 63 6.20 3.24 38.20
N CYS A 64 6.12 4.31 37.42
CA CYS A 64 7.08 4.60 36.36
C CYS A 64 8.50 4.82 36.94
N ARG A 65 9.49 4.07 36.44
CA ARG A 65 10.90 4.16 36.87
C ARG A 65 11.81 4.86 35.86
N CYS A 66 11.25 5.71 35.01
CA CYS A 66 12.00 6.43 33.99
C CYS A 66 12.89 7.50 34.64
N VAL A 67 14.10 7.71 34.10
CA VAL A 67 15.09 8.67 34.65
C VAL A 67 15.52 9.75 33.64
N CYS A 68 14.72 9.96 32.59
CA CYS A 68 15.05 10.96 31.57
C CYS A 68 14.74 12.39 32.05
N PRO A 69 15.41 13.43 31.49
CA PRO A 69 15.16 14.82 31.90
C PRO A 69 13.70 15.26 31.78
N SER A 70 12.94 14.68 30.86
CA SER A 70 11.52 15.01 30.63
C SER A 70 10.60 14.51 31.76
N CYS A 71 10.92 13.40 32.42
CA CYS A 71 10.08 12.89 33.50
C CYS A 71 10.16 13.78 34.76
N GLY A 72 11.32 14.38 35.03
CA GLY A 72 11.49 15.37 36.11
C GLY A 72 10.68 16.65 35.90
N LEU A 73 10.24 16.91 34.66
CA LEU A 73 9.34 18.00 34.30
C LEU A 73 7.86 17.58 34.27
N GLY A 74 7.54 16.33 34.61
CA GLY A 74 6.18 15.77 34.53
C GLY A 74 5.71 15.44 33.11
N ILE A 75 6.63 15.35 32.12
CA ILE A 75 6.29 15.06 30.73
C ILE A 75 6.58 13.57 30.46
N CYS A 76 5.53 12.77 30.31
CA CYS A 76 5.67 11.36 29.95
C CYS A 76 6.01 11.20 28.46
N LEU A 77 7.23 10.71 28.17
CA LEU A 77 7.67 10.38 26.82
C LEU A 77 7.79 8.88 26.57
N CYS A 78 7.93 8.05 27.60
CA CYS A 78 8.19 6.61 27.42
C CYS A 78 6.96 5.82 26.99
N ALA A 79 5.80 6.04 27.63
CA ALA A 79 4.55 5.45 27.18
C ALA A 79 4.17 5.95 25.76
N ARG A 80 4.31 7.25 25.55
CA ARG A 80 4.10 7.91 24.25
C ARG A 80 5.03 7.38 23.16
N HIS A 81 6.29 7.08 23.47
CA HIS A 81 7.23 6.48 22.53
C HIS A 81 6.79 5.08 22.10
N GLY A 82 6.24 4.29 23.02
CA GLY A 82 5.64 2.99 22.72
C GLY A 82 4.47 3.12 21.75
N GLU A 83 3.54 4.03 22.05
CA GLU A 83 2.40 4.34 21.18
C GLU A 83 2.84 4.77 19.78
N GLU A 84 3.74 5.75 19.70
CA GLU A 84 4.26 6.27 18.43
C GLU A 84 4.98 5.20 17.64
N THR A 85 5.73 4.31 18.29
CA THR A 85 6.40 3.22 17.61
C THR A 85 5.41 2.27 16.96
N VAL A 86 4.34 1.91 17.67
CA VAL A 86 3.32 0.98 17.14
C VAL A 86 2.47 1.65 16.06
N VAL A 87 2.01 2.89 16.29
CA VAL A 87 1.21 3.65 15.31
C VAL A 87 2.02 3.95 14.05
N ARG A 88 3.28 4.39 14.19
CA ARG A 88 4.15 4.64 13.05
C ARG A 88 4.37 3.36 12.25
N ARG A 89 4.55 2.20 12.89
CA ARG A 89 4.70 0.91 12.18
C ARG A 89 3.42 0.49 11.46
N LEU A 90 2.25 0.79 12.02
CA LEU A 90 0.97 0.60 11.36
C LEU A 90 0.87 1.46 10.09
N GLU A 91 1.23 2.73 10.18
CA GLU A 91 1.23 3.69 9.08
C GLU A 91 2.28 3.36 8.01
N GLU A 92 3.51 3.01 8.41
CA GLU A 92 4.61 2.55 7.53
C GLU A 92 4.25 1.24 6.82
N THR A 93 3.58 0.29 7.48
CA THR A 93 3.15 -0.95 6.82
C THR A 93 2.01 -0.71 5.84
N ALA A 94 1.13 0.25 6.15
CA ALA A 94 0.09 0.72 5.22
C ALA A 94 0.67 1.51 4.03
N GLY A 95 1.83 2.14 4.21
CA GLY A 95 2.64 2.77 3.18
C GLY A 95 3.87 1.94 2.84
N SER A 96 3.66 0.78 2.20
CA SER A 96 4.74 -0.13 1.75
C SER A 96 5.94 0.63 1.20
N THR A 97 7.14 0.30 1.69
CA THR A 97 8.41 0.73 1.10
C THR A 97 8.42 0.22 -0.34
N ALA A 98 8.04 1.10 -1.27
CA ALA A 98 7.79 0.74 -2.65
C ALA A 98 9.07 0.14 -3.24
N ILE A 99 9.07 -1.18 -3.45
CA ILE A 99 9.96 -1.71 -4.47
C ILE A 99 9.45 -1.08 -5.77
N ALA A 100 10.28 -0.24 -6.39
CA ALA A 100 9.93 0.46 -7.61
C ALA A 100 9.33 -0.51 -8.64
N GLY A 101 8.36 -0.04 -9.40
CA GLY A 101 7.61 -0.87 -10.34
C GLY A 101 6.21 -1.27 -9.88
N ILE A 102 5.41 -1.75 -10.82
CA ILE A 102 4.03 -2.21 -10.58
C ILE A 102 4.00 -3.73 -10.67
N GLU A 103 3.49 -4.39 -9.64
CA GLU A 103 3.27 -5.83 -9.66
C GLU A 103 2.06 -6.19 -10.55
N VAL A 104 2.30 -7.09 -11.50
CA VAL A 104 1.35 -7.62 -12.45
C VAL A 104 0.49 -8.67 -11.76
N ARG A 105 -0.81 -8.42 -11.75
CA ARG A 105 -1.82 -9.43 -11.41
C ARG A 105 -2.07 -10.35 -12.59
N MET A 106 -2.67 -11.51 -12.34
CA MET A 106 -3.02 -12.50 -13.36
C MET A 106 -3.64 -11.83 -14.61
N PRO A 107 -2.95 -11.83 -15.76
CA PRO A 107 -3.47 -11.22 -16.98
C PRO A 107 -4.76 -11.92 -17.43
N ARG A 108 -5.70 -11.14 -17.98
CA ARG A 108 -6.94 -11.70 -18.53
C ARG A 108 -6.61 -12.70 -19.65
N ARG A 109 -7.21 -13.90 -19.61
CA ARG A 109 -7.03 -14.92 -20.65
C ARG A 109 -7.33 -14.33 -22.03
N GLY A 110 -6.41 -14.53 -22.97
CA GLY A 110 -6.53 -14.03 -24.36
C GLY A 110 -6.29 -12.53 -24.53
N SER A 111 -5.88 -11.81 -23.48
CA SER A 111 -5.44 -10.41 -23.62
C SER A 111 -4.06 -10.31 -24.29
N PRO A 112 -3.71 -9.16 -24.92
CA PRO A 112 -2.37 -8.93 -25.43
C PRO A 112 -1.27 -9.14 -24.40
N ALA A 113 -1.49 -8.73 -23.15
CA ALA A 113 -0.59 -8.99 -22.02
C ALA A 113 -0.37 -10.49 -21.76
N SER A 114 -1.44 -11.29 -21.78
CA SER A 114 -1.36 -12.75 -21.64
C SER A 114 -0.65 -13.40 -22.84
N ALA A 115 -0.90 -12.91 -24.06
CA ALA A 115 -0.25 -13.40 -25.27
C ALA A 115 1.25 -13.05 -25.31
N ALA A 116 1.63 -11.90 -24.75
CA ALA A 116 3.01 -11.46 -24.57
C ALA A 116 3.75 -12.22 -23.43
N GLY A 117 3.07 -13.12 -22.73
CA GLY A 117 3.69 -13.99 -21.73
C GLY A 117 3.87 -13.38 -20.34
N LEU A 118 3.19 -12.26 -20.04
CA LEU A 118 3.09 -11.74 -18.67
C LEU A 118 2.38 -12.75 -17.77
N ARG A 119 2.83 -12.81 -16.52
CA ARG A 119 2.33 -13.73 -15.48
C ARG A 119 2.04 -12.96 -14.20
N GLU A 120 1.22 -13.57 -13.34
CA GLU A 120 1.05 -13.07 -11.98
C GLU A 120 2.38 -13.08 -11.23
N GLY A 121 2.68 -11.99 -10.51
CA GLY A 121 3.92 -11.81 -9.77
C GLY A 121 5.07 -11.22 -10.60
N ASP A 122 4.89 -11.02 -11.91
CA ASP A 122 5.80 -10.17 -12.70
C ASP A 122 5.76 -8.73 -12.17
N ARG A 123 6.84 -7.97 -12.28
CA ARG A 123 6.89 -6.55 -11.90
C ARG A 123 7.37 -5.68 -13.05
N ILE A 124 6.55 -4.72 -13.46
CA ILE A 124 6.90 -3.76 -14.51
C ILE A 124 7.74 -2.66 -13.88
N MET A 125 9.02 -2.60 -14.25
CA MET A 125 9.99 -1.64 -13.75
C MET A 125 10.05 -0.39 -14.64
N ALA A 126 9.90 -0.56 -15.95
CA ALA A 126 9.93 0.52 -16.93
C ALA A 126 8.98 0.24 -18.10
N ALA A 127 8.55 1.31 -18.79
CA ALA A 127 7.76 1.24 -20.02
C ALA A 127 8.27 2.28 -21.03
N GLU A 128 8.50 1.88 -22.28
CA GLU A 128 9.10 2.73 -23.33
C GLU A 128 10.38 3.46 -22.87
N GLY A 129 11.22 2.77 -22.08
CA GLY A 129 12.46 3.32 -21.54
C GLY A 129 12.28 4.34 -20.40
N ARG A 130 11.06 4.51 -19.87
CA ARG A 130 10.76 5.36 -18.71
C ARG A 130 10.53 4.51 -17.47
N ASP A 131 11.16 4.88 -16.36
CA ASP A 131 10.93 4.25 -15.07
C ASP A 131 9.47 4.40 -14.63
N ILE A 132 8.90 3.31 -14.12
CA ILE A 132 7.53 3.24 -13.66
C ILE A 132 7.55 3.03 -12.15
N ALA A 133 7.13 4.04 -11.39
CA ALA A 133 7.04 3.96 -9.92
C ALA A 133 5.58 3.80 -9.45
N SER A 134 4.62 4.19 -10.29
CA SER A 134 3.20 4.21 -9.94
C SER A 134 2.30 3.82 -11.13
N ASN A 135 1.06 3.42 -10.81
CA ASN A 135 0.02 3.16 -11.83
C ASN A 135 -0.22 4.36 -12.75
N ALA A 136 -0.11 5.59 -12.23
CA ALA A 136 -0.29 6.81 -13.01
C ALA A 136 0.81 6.96 -14.08
N ASP A 137 2.06 6.60 -13.75
CA ASP A 137 3.19 6.66 -14.69
C ASP A 137 2.98 5.70 -15.87
N LEU A 138 2.56 4.46 -15.58
CA LEU A 138 2.31 3.47 -16.62
C LEU A 138 1.13 3.88 -17.50
N GLN A 139 0.03 4.35 -16.91
CA GLN A 139 -1.12 4.83 -17.67
C GLN A 139 -0.75 6.01 -18.56
N THR A 140 0.04 6.96 -18.05
CA THR A 140 0.47 8.13 -18.82
C THR A 140 1.34 7.69 -19.98
N THR A 141 2.30 6.80 -19.74
CA THR A 141 3.18 6.25 -20.78
C THR A 141 2.38 5.53 -21.87
N VAL A 142 1.41 4.70 -21.48
CA VAL A 142 0.52 4.00 -22.44
C VAL A 142 -0.38 4.98 -23.20
N ARG A 143 -0.88 6.04 -22.57
CA ARG A 143 -1.71 7.07 -23.26
C ARG A 143 -0.88 7.92 -24.24
N SER A 144 0.38 8.20 -23.91
CA SER A 144 1.28 8.99 -24.75
C SER A 144 1.88 8.22 -25.93
N ALA A 145 1.89 6.88 -25.86
CA ALA A 145 2.32 6.05 -26.98
C ALA A 145 1.36 6.19 -28.17
N ALA A 146 1.89 6.05 -29.39
CA ALA A 146 1.09 6.16 -30.60
C ALA A 146 -0.06 5.12 -30.59
N PRO A 147 -1.25 5.47 -31.12
CA PRO A 147 -2.31 4.51 -31.34
C PRO A 147 -1.76 3.29 -32.11
N ASP A 148 -2.14 2.09 -31.69
CA ASP A 148 -1.76 0.81 -32.30
C ASP A 148 -0.26 0.42 -32.26
N ALA A 149 0.61 1.29 -31.74
CA ALA A 149 2.03 0.94 -31.54
C ALA A 149 2.21 -0.03 -30.36
N PRO A 150 3.05 -1.07 -30.49
CA PRO A 150 3.32 -1.98 -29.37
C PRO A 150 3.97 -1.23 -28.20
N ILE A 151 3.73 -1.69 -26.98
CA ILE A 151 4.33 -1.17 -25.75
C ILE A 151 5.44 -2.11 -25.28
N ARG A 152 6.65 -1.60 -25.14
CA ARG A 152 7.81 -2.26 -24.53
C ARG A 152 7.80 -2.03 -23.03
N LEU A 153 7.85 -3.12 -22.28
CA LEU A 153 7.93 -3.14 -20.82
C LEU A 153 9.22 -3.82 -20.40
N GLN A 154 9.92 -3.24 -19.43
CA GLN A 154 10.95 -3.95 -18.69
C GLN A 154 10.29 -4.62 -17.48
N VAL A 155 10.43 -5.94 -17.39
CA VAL A 155 9.74 -6.77 -16.42
C VAL A 155 10.74 -7.56 -15.59
N ALA A 156 10.60 -7.50 -14.27
CA ALA A 156 11.30 -8.35 -13.32
C ALA A 156 10.39 -9.52 -12.90
N ARG A 157 10.91 -10.75 -12.95
CA ARG A 157 10.25 -11.97 -12.48
C ARG A 157 11.15 -12.65 -11.44
N PRO A 158 10.67 -12.84 -10.20
CA PRO A 158 11.42 -13.56 -9.17
C PRO A 158 11.76 -15.01 -9.59
N PRO A 159 12.89 -15.58 -9.10
CA PRO A 159 13.79 -14.99 -8.12
C PRO A 159 14.67 -13.86 -8.68
N ASP A 160 15.19 -13.90 -9.91
CA ASP A 160 16.11 -12.86 -10.43
C ASP A 160 16.17 -12.78 -11.98
N ASN A 161 15.05 -12.66 -12.68
CA ASN A 161 15.05 -12.50 -14.15
C ASN A 161 14.46 -11.16 -14.58
N VAL A 162 15.26 -10.30 -15.21
CA VAL A 162 14.78 -9.06 -15.85
C VAL A 162 14.82 -9.23 -17.35
N PHE A 163 13.68 -9.03 -18.01
CA PHE A 163 13.53 -9.19 -19.45
C PHE A 163 12.57 -8.16 -20.04
N GLU A 164 12.65 -7.96 -21.34
CA GLU A 164 11.73 -7.11 -22.07
C GLU A 164 10.49 -7.89 -22.51
N VAL A 165 9.32 -7.27 -22.39
CA VAL A 165 8.04 -7.78 -22.87
C VAL A 165 7.42 -6.77 -23.80
N ILE A 166 7.03 -7.21 -25.00
CA ILE A 166 6.37 -6.38 -26.00
C ILE A 166 4.90 -6.73 -26.03
N ILE A 167 4.05 -5.77 -25.67
CA ILE A 167 2.59 -5.91 -25.71
C ILE A 167 2.07 -5.28 -27.00
N SER A 168 1.45 -6.07 -27.86
CA SER A 168 0.74 -5.55 -29.04
C SER A 168 -0.50 -4.74 -28.63
N ARG A 169 -0.81 -3.69 -29.38
CA ARG A 169 -2.07 -2.95 -29.28
C ARG A 169 -2.93 -3.30 -30.48
N SER A 170 -4.16 -3.73 -30.22
CA SER A 170 -5.16 -4.16 -31.20
C SER A 170 -6.47 -3.47 -30.94
#